data_AF-A0AAX4KXR0-F1
#
_entry.id   AF-A0AAX4KXR0-F1
#
_cell.length_a   1.000
_cell.length_b   1.000
_cell.length_c   1.000
_cell.angle_alpha   90.00
_cell.angle_beta   90.00
_cell.angle_gamma   90.00
#
_symmetry.space_group_name_H-M   'P 1'
#
loop_
_entity.id
_entity.type
_entity.pdbx_description
1 polymer ?
#
loop_
_entity_poly.entity_id
_entity_poly.type
_entity_poly.pdbx_seq_one_letter_code
_entity_poly.pdbx_strand_id
1 'polypeptide(L)'
;MNKSSRMLGQSEYIGFIIAILIIIIILIPLFYILSNYSVPSVKNLNYNQVVVNQINGGSILLFFNSTPSKSSLIVIKGDQNYTLVGVFYANNGIWYNVTSLVNSTVVKVNKVVKLPAPLIYNFTLPARVWNYTLVVQLDAYNTTVFAEIYPNETAFA
;
A
#
# COMPACT_ATOMS: atom_id res chain seq x y z
N MET A 1 -17.24 -17.36 61.03
CA MET A 1 -16.60 -17.32 59.69
C MET A 1 -15.10 -17.55 59.89
N ASN A 2 -14.57 -18.68 59.39
CA ASN A 2 -13.27 -19.22 59.79
C ASN A 2 -12.11 -18.41 59.16
N LYS A 3 -11.04 -18.14 59.92
CA LYS A 3 -9.94 -17.24 59.51
C LYS A 3 -9.24 -17.71 58.21
N SER A 4 -9.22 -19.02 57.98
CA SER A 4 -8.66 -19.67 56.78
C SER A 4 -9.41 -19.31 55.48
N SER A 5 -10.75 -19.28 55.48
CA SER A 5 -11.52 -18.96 54.26
C SER A 5 -11.40 -17.47 53.86
N ARG A 6 -11.10 -16.59 54.82
CA ARG A 6 -10.83 -15.17 54.55
C ARG A 6 -9.47 -14.95 53.89
N MET A 7 -8.45 -15.72 54.26
CA MET A 7 -7.11 -15.61 53.67
C MET A 7 -7.05 -16.14 52.24
N LEU A 8 -7.79 -17.22 51.94
CA LEU A 8 -7.94 -17.75 50.59
C LEU A 8 -8.60 -16.74 49.65
N GLY A 9 -9.72 -16.15 50.05
CA GLY A 9 -10.41 -15.12 49.25
C GLY A 9 -9.57 -13.85 49.02
N GLN A 10 -8.72 -13.47 49.98
CA GLN A 10 -7.78 -12.36 49.79
C GLN A 10 -6.67 -12.71 48.78
N SER A 11 -6.14 -13.94 48.82
CA SER A 11 -5.12 -14.41 47.88
C SER A 11 -5.65 -14.49 46.45
N GLU A 12 -6.87 -14.98 46.25
CA GLU A 12 -7.52 -15.03 44.94
C GLU A 12 -7.77 -13.63 44.38
N TYR A 13 -8.23 -12.70 45.22
CA TYR A 13 -8.43 -11.30 44.83
C TYR A 13 -7.12 -10.62 44.44
N ILE A 14 -6.04 -10.84 45.19
CA ILE A 14 -4.71 -10.32 44.87
C ILE A 14 -4.18 -10.91 43.56
N GLY A 15 -4.35 -12.22 43.34
CA GLY A 15 -3.97 -12.89 42.09
C GLY A 15 -4.72 -12.32 40.88
N PHE A 16 -6.02 -12.04 41.04
CA PHE A 16 -6.83 -11.42 39.99
C PHE A 16 -6.39 -9.99 39.65
N ILE A 17 -6.07 -9.17 40.66
CA ILE A 17 -5.53 -7.82 40.44
C ILE A 17 -4.20 -7.86 39.71
N ILE A 18 -3.30 -8.77 40.09
CA ILE A 18 -1.99 -8.93 39.44
C ILE A 18 -2.18 -9.35 37.97
N ALA A 19 -3.10 -10.27 37.69
CA ALA A 19 -3.40 -10.69 36.32
C ALA A 19 -3.91 -9.52 35.46
N ILE A 20 -4.80 -8.67 35.98
CA ILE A 20 -5.27 -7.46 35.28
C ILE A 20 -4.12 -6.50 34.99
N LEU A 21 -3.24 -6.26 35.97
CA LEU A 21 -2.07 -5.40 35.78
C LEU A 21 -1.16 -5.91 34.67
N ILE A 22 -0.89 -7.21 34.61
CA ILE A 22 -0.08 -7.82 33.56
C ILE A 22 -0.74 -7.64 32.19
N ILE A 23 -2.05 -7.87 32.08
CA ILE A 23 -2.80 -7.67 30.83
C ILE A 23 -2.69 -6.21 30.35
N ILE A 24 -2.87 -5.24 31.25
CA ILE A 24 -2.76 -3.81 30.92
C ILE A 24 -1.34 -3.45 30.47
N ILE A 25 -0.31 -3.96 31.16
CA ILE A 25 1.09 -3.73 30.83
C ILE A 25 1.46 -4.31 29.46
N ILE A 26 0.79 -5.36 28.99
CA ILE A 26 1.01 -5.93 27.65
C ILE A 26 0.20 -5.18 26.58
N LEU A 27 -1.07 -4.89 26.86
CA LEU A 27 -1.98 -4.29 25.88
C LEU A 27 -1.62 -2.85 25.52
N ILE A 28 -1.20 -2.03 26.49
CA ILE A 28 -0.87 -0.62 26.24
C ILE A 28 0.31 -0.49 25.27
N PRO A 29 1.49 -1.11 25.50
CA PRO A 29 2.61 -1.04 24.57
C PRO A 29 2.26 -1.63 23.20
N LEU A 30 1.51 -2.73 23.16
CA LEU A 30 1.07 -3.34 21.91
C LEU A 30 0.20 -2.38 21.10
N PHE A 31 -0.74 -1.68 21.76
CA PHE A 31 -1.55 -0.65 21.12
C PHE A 31 -0.71 0.51 20.58
N TYR A 32 0.30 0.98 21.33
CA TYR A 32 1.21 2.02 20.87
C TYR A 32 2.06 1.57 19.67
N ILE A 33 2.55 0.33 19.64
CA ILE A 33 3.31 -0.22 18.51
C ILE A 33 2.40 -0.32 17.27
N LEU A 34 1.19 -0.83 17.43
CA LEU A 34 0.22 -0.99 16.34
C LEU A 34 -0.35 0.35 15.85
N SER A 35 -0.33 1.40 16.66
CA SER A 35 -0.82 2.73 16.28
C SER A 35 0.26 3.60 15.63
N ASN A 36 1.53 3.37 15.94
CA ASN A 36 2.67 4.16 15.45
C ASN A 36 3.49 3.44 14.38
N TYR A 37 2.94 2.42 13.71
CA TYR A 37 3.63 1.82 12.59
C TYR A 37 3.92 2.89 11.54
N SER A 38 5.14 2.88 10.98
CA SER A 38 5.55 3.88 10.01
C SER A 38 4.69 3.79 8.75
N VAL A 39 3.78 4.75 8.59
CA VAL A 39 3.01 4.95 7.36
C VAL A 39 3.86 5.83 6.43
N PRO A 40 4.05 5.45 5.16
CA PRO A 40 4.54 6.33 4.13
C PRO A 40 3.62 7.56 4.08
N SER A 41 4.13 8.70 4.54
CA SER A 41 3.46 9.98 4.35
C SER A 41 3.25 10.21 2.86
N VAL A 42 2.10 10.74 2.45
CA VAL A 42 1.83 11.17 1.07
C VAL A 42 3.02 12.03 0.61
N LYS A 43 3.89 11.48 -0.24
CA LYS A 43 5.02 12.25 -0.77
C LYS A 43 4.49 13.03 -1.96
N ASN A 44 4.72 14.34 -1.95
CA ASN A 44 4.55 15.15 -3.15
C ASN A 44 5.50 14.63 -4.23
N LEU A 45 5.00 14.58 -5.46
CA LEU A 45 5.75 14.11 -6.63
C LEU A 45 7.06 14.90 -6.77
N ASN A 46 8.21 14.21 -6.79
CA ASN A 46 9.50 14.88 -6.93
C ASN A 46 9.78 15.19 -8.41
N TYR A 47 9.41 16.41 -8.83
CA TYR A 47 9.59 16.87 -10.20
C TYR A 47 11.06 16.81 -10.67
N ASN A 48 12.05 16.98 -9.79
CA ASN A 48 13.46 16.89 -10.17
C ASN A 48 13.86 15.46 -10.53
N GLN A 49 13.43 14.45 -9.77
CA GLN A 49 13.67 13.04 -10.11
C GLN A 49 12.95 12.64 -11.39
N VAL A 50 11.73 13.14 -11.59
CA VAL A 50 10.98 12.96 -12.84
C VAL A 50 11.75 13.51 -14.03
N VAL A 51 12.28 14.73 -13.94
CA VAL A 51 13.08 15.36 -15.00
C VAL A 51 14.38 14.60 -15.27
N VAL A 52 15.09 14.15 -14.24
CA VAL A 52 16.31 13.33 -14.41
C VAL A 52 15.99 12.01 -15.11
N ASN A 53 14.91 11.33 -14.71
CA ASN A 53 14.48 10.08 -15.34
C ASN A 53 13.99 10.29 -16.79
N GLN A 54 13.47 11.48 -17.12
CA GLN A 54 13.15 11.87 -18.51
C GLN A 54 14.40 12.06 -19.36
N ILE A 55 15.45 12.71 -18.83
CA ILE A 55 16.71 12.94 -19.54
C ILE A 55 17.43 11.61 -19.81
N ASN A 56 17.31 10.64 -18.90
CA ASN A 56 17.91 9.32 -19.04
C ASN A 56 17.13 8.33 -19.92
N GLY A 57 16.13 8.80 -20.69
CA GLY A 57 15.43 7.97 -21.68
C GLY A 57 14.22 7.20 -21.18
N GLY A 58 13.72 7.48 -19.95
CA GLY A 58 12.47 6.90 -19.46
C GLY A 58 11.30 7.29 -20.36
N SER A 59 10.71 6.32 -21.06
CA SER A 59 9.63 6.53 -22.01
C SER A 59 8.27 6.59 -21.30
N ILE A 60 8.13 5.79 -20.23
CA ILE A 60 6.96 5.72 -19.35
C ILE A 60 7.40 6.06 -17.93
N LEU A 61 6.64 6.92 -17.24
CA LEU A 61 6.86 7.25 -15.84
C LEU A 61 5.60 7.00 -15.03
N LEU A 62 5.66 6.00 -14.16
CA LEU A 62 4.58 5.59 -13.26
C LEU A 62 4.98 5.87 -11.83
N PHE A 63 4.28 6.78 -11.15
CA PHE A 63 4.49 7.03 -9.74
C PHE A 63 3.44 6.30 -8.90
N PHE A 64 3.92 5.48 -7.98
CA PHE A 64 3.05 4.84 -7.00
C PHE A 64 2.88 5.74 -5.79
N ASN A 65 1.77 6.48 -5.75
CA ASN A 65 1.38 7.24 -4.58
C ASN A 65 0.79 6.28 -3.53
N SER A 66 1.62 5.91 -2.56
CA SER A 66 1.26 4.98 -1.50
C SER A 66 0.66 5.75 -0.33
N THR A 67 -0.63 5.54 -0.11
CA THR A 67 -1.33 6.03 1.08
C THR A 67 -2.33 4.97 1.57
N PRO A 68 -2.47 4.76 2.90
CA PRO A 68 -3.40 3.75 3.42
C PRO A 68 -4.87 4.02 3.09
N SER A 69 -5.24 5.29 2.90
CA SER A 69 -6.62 5.69 2.61
C SER A 69 -6.94 5.70 1.12
N LYS A 70 -5.98 6.06 0.25
CA LYS A 70 -6.18 6.18 -1.20
C LYS A 70 -4.88 6.01 -1.97
N SER A 71 -4.52 4.76 -2.23
CA SER A 71 -3.37 4.43 -3.07
C SER A 71 -3.68 4.65 -4.56
N SER A 72 -2.73 5.18 -5.33
CA SER A 72 -2.90 5.40 -6.76
C SER A 72 -1.61 5.22 -7.55
N LEU A 73 -1.75 4.79 -8.81
CA LEU A 73 -0.70 4.89 -9.83
C LEU A 73 -0.97 6.14 -10.67
N ILE A 74 -0.06 7.10 -10.57
CA ILE A 74 -0.10 8.34 -11.33
C ILE A 74 0.76 8.15 -12.57
N VAL A 75 0.15 8.28 -13.74
CA VAL A 75 0.87 8.27 -15.01
C VAL A 75 1.38 9.68 -15.25
N ILE A 76 2.69 9.87 -15.13
CA ILE A 76 3.34 11.17 -15.31
C ILE A 76 3.64 11.40 -16.79
N LYS A 77 4.10 10.36 -17.47
CA LYS A 77 4.34 10.33 -18.90
C LYS A 77 3.93 8.96 -19.40
N GLY A 78 2.95 8.94 -20.27
CA GLY A 78 2.43 7.73 -20.88
C GLY A 78 1.80 8.04 -22.22
N ASP A 79 1.53 7.00 -22.97
CA ASP A 79 1.18 7.01 -24.38
C ASP A 79 0.07 5.96 -24.58
N GLN A 80 -0.79 6.17 -25.57
CA GLN A 80 -1.80 5.20 -25.98
C GLN A 80 -1.20 3.90 -26.53
N ASN A 81 0.07 3.90 -26.94
CA ASN A 81 0.78 2.70 -27.38
C ASN A 81 1.11 1.73 -26.22
N TYR A 82 0.98 2.17 -24.97
CA TYR A 82 1.15 1.32 -23.79
C TYR A 82 -0.16 1.14 -23.05
N THR A 83 -0.48 -0.10 -22.74
CA THR A 83 -1.69 -0.48 -22.00
C THR A 83 -1.30 -1.11 -20.68
N LEU A 84 -1.81 -0.56 -19.56
CA LEU A 84 -1.74 -1.27 -18.29
C LEU A 84 -2.73 -2.44 -18.38
N VAL A 85 -2.22 -3.66 -18.24
CA VAL A 85 -3.00 -4.90 -18.36
C VAL A 85 -3.09 -5.63 -17.03
N GLY A 86 -2.08 -5.49 -16.17
CA GLY A 86 -2.02 -6.20 -14.88
C GLY A 86 -1.40 -5.37 -13.78
N VAL A 87 -1.91 -5.53 -12.56
CA VAL A 87 -1.31 -4.98 -11.33
C VAL A 87 -1.28 -6.08 -10.27
N PHE A 88 -0.10 -6.28 -9.71
CA PHE A 88 0.17 -7.26 -8.68
C PHE A 88 0.88 -6.58 -7.51
N TYR A 89 0.80 -7.17 -6.32
CA TYR A 89 1.64 -6.78 -5.20
C TYR A 89 2.41 -7.99 -4.67
N ALA A 90 3.65 -7.76 -4.26
CA ALA A 90 4.51 -8.78 -3.68
C ALA A 90 4.35 -8.79 -2.15
N ASN A 91 4.03 -9.95 -1.58
CA ASN A 91 3.99 -10.17 -0.15
C ASN A 91 4.65 -11.52 0.17
N ASN A 92 5.72 -11.50 0.97
CA ASN A 92 6.49 -12.69 1.34
C ASN A 92 6.91 -13.57 0.14
N GLY A 93 7.31 -12.94 -0.97
CA GLY A 93 7.73 -13.64 -2.19
C GLY A 93 6.58 -14.21 -3.04
N ILE A 94 5.33 -14.03 -2.63
CA ILE A 94 4.14 -14.42 -3.40
C ILE A 94 3.56 -13.18 -4.08
N TRP A 95 3.18 -13.32 -5.35
CA TRP A 95 2.53 -12.26 -6.12
C TRP A 95 1.02 -12.42 -6.09
N TYR A 96 0.34 -11.38 -5.65
CA TYR A 96 -1.11 -11.35 -5.55
C TYR A 96 -1.70 -10.42 -6.60
N ASN A 97 -2.59 -10.96 -7.42
CA ASN A 97 -3.27 -10.19 -8.47
C ASN A 97 -4.34 -9.25 -7.87
N VAL A 98 -4.25 -7.97 -8.19
CA VAL A 98 -5.24 -6.94 -7.81
C VAL A 98 -5.87 -6.24 -9.00
N THR A 99 -5.57 -6.67 -10.23
CA THR A 99 -5.99 -6.07 -11.50
C THR A 99 -7.49 -5.76 -11.54
N SER A 100 -8.34 -6.66 -11.07
CA SER A 100 -9.80 -6.50 -11.07
C SER A 100 -10.32 -5.41 -10.11
N LEU A 101 -9.49 -4.99 -9.16
CA LEU A 101 -9.77 -3.96 -8.17
C LEU A 101 -9.18 -2.59 -8.56
N VAL A 102 -8.46 -2.53 -9.69
CA VAL A 102 -7.85 -1.30 -10.19
C VAL A 102 -8.82 -0.59 -11.13
N ASN A 103 -9.05 0.69 -10.84
CA ASN A 103 -9.95 1.54 -11.60
C ASN A 103 -9.17 2.70 -12.21
N SER A 104 -9.25 2.90 -13.52
CA SER A 104 -8.68 4.08 -14.16
C SER A 104 -9.65 5.25 -14.07
N THR A 105 -9.15 6.47 -13.92
CA THR A 105 -9.97 7.70 -13.87
C THR A 105 -9.53 8.64 -14.97
N VAL A 106 -10.48 9.01 -15.84
CA VAL A 106 -10.25 10.02 -16.88
C VAL A 106 -10.38 11.41 -16.26
N VAL A 107 -9.25 12.12 -16.11
CA VAL A 107 -9.16 13.45 -15.48
C VAL A 107 -10.14 14.47 -16.09
N LYS A 108 -10.49 14.34 -17.38
CA LYS A 108 -11.38 15.28 -18.08
C LYS A 108 -12.87 14.90 -18.06
N VAL A 109 -13.23 13.65 -17.76
CA VAL A 109 -14.61 13.15 -18.00
C VAL A 109 -15.20 12.40 -16.79
N ASN A 110 -14.47 12.28 -15.67
CA ASN A 110 -14.88 11.50 -14.49
C ASN A 110 -15.40 10.09 -14.84
N LYS A 111 -14.92 9.53 -15.94
CA LYS A 111 -15.27 8.18 -16.38
C LYS A 111 -14.32 7.19 -15.72
N VAL A 112 -14.89 6.15 -15.12
CA VAL A 112 -14.12 5.02 -14.60
C VAL A 112 -14.03 3.95 -15.68
N VAL A 113 -12.81 3.51 -16.00
CA VAL A 113 -12.58 2.38 -16.92
C VAL A 113 -11.81 1.29 -16.17
N LYS A 114 -12.13 0.03 -16.44
CA LYS A 114 -11.42 -1.11 -15.87
C LYS A 114 -10.19 -1.44 -16.72
N LEU A 115 -9.23 -2.14 -16.13
CA LEU A 115 -8.14 -2.73 -16.89
C LEU A 115 -8.66 -3.83 -17.84
N PRO A 116 -8.06 -4.02 -19.03
CA PRO A 116 -6.89 -3.29 -19.53
C PRO A 116 -7.23 -1.88 -20.00
N ALA A 117 -6.34 -0.92 -19.74
CA ALA A 117 -6.56 0.48 -20.10
C ALA A 117 -5.25 1.20 -20.47
N PRO A 118 -5.30 2.13 -21.44
CA PRO A 118 -4.11 2.83 -21.91
C PRO A 118 -3.46 3.67 -20.80
N LEU A 119 -2.14 3.84 -20.87
CA LEU A 119 -1.34 4.68 -19.96
C LEU A 119 -1.52 6.18 -20.24
N ILE A 120 -2.76 6.63 -20.33
CA ILE A 120 -3.16 8.04 -20.39
C ILE A 120 -4.06 8.41 -19.21
N TYR A 121 -4.35 7.44 -18.33
CA TYR A 121 -5.22 7.57 -17.18
C TYR A 121 -4.43 7.37 -15.89
N ASN A 122 -4.84 8.04 -14.82
CA ASN A 122 -4.40 7.66 -13.48
C ASN A 122 -5.24 6.47 -12.99
N PHE A 123 -4.64 5.62 -12.17
CA PHE A 123 -5.29 4.42 -11.65
C PHE A 123 -5.42 4.49 -10.14
N THR A 124 -6.62 4.19 -9.63
CA THR A 124 -6.86 4.00 -8.20
C THR A 124 -6.63 2.54 -7.86
N LEU A 125 -5.86 2.30 -6.80
CA LEU A 125 -5.52 0.98 -6.29
C LEU A 125 -6.34 0.64 -5.04
N PRO A 126 -6.56 -0.66 -4.75
CA PRO A 126 -7.18 -1.05 -3.49
C PRO A 126 -6.31 -0.68 -2.29
N ALA A 127 -6.91 -0.19 -1.21
CA ALA A 127 -6.19 0.32 -0.03
C ALA A 127 -5.10 -0.65 0.47
N ARG A 128 -5.38 -1.96 0.49
CA ARG A 128 -4.47 -3.00 1.02
C ARG A 128 -3.07 -3.07 0.38
N VAL A 129 -2.84 -2.45 -0.78
CA VAL A 129 -1.54 -2.56 -1.46
C VAL A 129 -0.55 -1.47 -1.08
N TRP A 130 -0.95 -0.50 -0.23
CA TRP A 130 -0.16 0.70 0.05
C TRP A 130 1.27 0.38 0.53
N ASN A 131 1.47 -0.64 1.36
CA ASN A 131 2.77 -0.98 1.94
C ASN A 131 3.57 -2.03 1.16
N TYR A 132 3.09 -2.48 0.01
CA TYR A 132 3.73 -3.54 -0.75
C TYR A 132 4.37 -3.00 -2.03
N THR A 133 5.44 -3.64 -2.47
CA THR A 133 5.99 -3.42 -3.81
C THR A 133 4.95 -3.86 -4.84
N LEU A 134 4.68 -2.99 -5.79
CA LEU A 134 3.82 -3.30 -6.92
C LEU A 134 4.64 -3.86 -8.07
N VAL A 135 4.06 -4.82 -8.77
CA VAL A 135 4.52 -5.23 -10.09
C VAL A 135 3.42 -4.87 -11.07
N VAL A 136 3.73 -4.00 -12.03
CA VAL A 136 2.80 -3.63 -13.09
C VAL A 136 3.19 -4.34 -14.38
N GLN A 137 2.18 -4.82 -15.11
CA GLN A 137 2.35 -5.42 -16.42
C GLN A 137 1.83 -4.44 -17.47
N LEU A 138 2.70 -4.06 -18.38
CA LEU A 138 2.45 -3.15 -19.48
C LEU A 138 2.55 -3.91 -20.80
N ASP A 139 1.52 -3.81 -21.63
CA ASP A 139 1.58 -4.30 -23.01
C ASP A 139 1.86 -3.12 -23.96
N ALA A 140 2.84 -3.33 -24.84
CA ALA A 140 3.15 -2.49 -25.98
C ALA A 140 2.92 -3.27 -27.28
N TYR A 141 3.06 -2.62 -28.44
CA TYR A 141 2.72 -3.14 -29.78
C TYR A 141 3.18 -4.58 -30.08
N ASN A 142 4.28 -5.05 -29.47
CA ASN A 142 4.80 -6.41 -29.64
C ASN A 142 5.56 -6.97 -28.41
N THR A 143 5.49 -6.30 -27.26
CA THR A 143 6.24 -6.70 -26.07
C THR A 143 5.44 -6.46 -24.81
N THR A 144 5.62 -7.33 -23.82
CA THR A 144 5.13 -7.14 -22.46
C THR A 144 6.29 -6.75 -21.57
N VAL A 145 6.13 -5.66 -20.83
CA VAL A 145 7.11 -5.13 -19.89
C VAL A 145 6.55 -5.26 -18.48
N PHE A 146 7.39 -5.73 -17.56
CA PHE A 146 7.09 -5.71 -16.14
C PHE A 146 7.93 -4.63 -15.47
N ALA A 147 7.32 -3.83 -14.61
CA ALA A 147 8.02 -2.85 -13.80
C ALA A 147 7.68 -3.01 -12.33
N GLU A 148 8.71 -3.03 -11.49
CA GLU A 148 8.56 -3.01 -10.04
C GLU A 148 8.49 -1.56 -9.56
N ILE A 149 7.55 -1.28 -8.67
CA ILE A 149 7.32 0.07 -8.12
C ILE A 149 7.21 -0.02 -6.61
N TYR A 150 8.19 0.57 -5.92
CA TYR A 150 8.14 0.68 -4.47
C TYR A 150 7.18 1.79 -4.02
N PRO A 151 6.65 1.71 -2.78
CA PRO A 151 5.82 2.76 -2.20
C PRO A 151 6.45 4.15 -2.29
N ASN A 152 5.71 5.11 -2.89
CA ASN A 152 6.15 6.49 -3.11
C ASN A 152 7.40 6.64 -4.00
N GLU A 153 7.59 5.70 -4.93
CA GLU A 153 8.63 5.77 -5.95
C GLU A 153 8.06 5.84 -7.36
N THR A 154 8.92 6.25 -8.30
CA THR A 154 8.61 6.30 -9.72
C THR A 154 9.33 5.16 -10.41
N ALA A 155 8.57 4.27 -11.03
CA ALA A 155 9.13 3.32 -11.97
C ALA A 155 9.23 3.93 -13.37
N PHE A 156 10.26 3.53 -14.09
CA PHE A 156 10.53 3.92 -15.46
C PHE A 156 10.67 2.67 -16.31
N ALA A 157 10.16 2.75 -17.55
CA ALA A 157 10.30 1.73 -18.58
C ALA A 157 10.69 2.38 -19.93
#